data_AF-A0A1X7UQ12-F1
#
_entry.id   AF-A0A1X7UQ12-F1
#
_cell.length_a   1.000
_cell.length_b   1.000
_cell.length_c   1.000
_cell.angle_alpha   90.00
_cell.angle_beta   90.00
_cell.angle_gamma   90.00
#
_symmetry.space_group_name_H-M   'P 1'
#
loop_
_entity.id
_entity.type
_entity.pdbx_description
1 polymer ?
#
loop_
_entity_poly.entity_id
_entity_poly.type
_entity_poly.pdbx_seq_one_letter_code
_entity_poly.pdbx_strand_id
1 'polypeptide(L)'
;MRDISDPLSWVYCFLSYVAVLVPDPRLRELVAYGQIVIELAQSYGGSGWLEYDRQFRQQVAAGVPLNWSEIDPSLMSATMLGAAPARGSRNYPLCLSWDHDGADCTLASLDQQGKAPSRPKI
;
A
#
# COMPACT_ATOMS: atom_id res chain seq x y z
N MET A 1 -16.46 11.46 16.92
CA MET A 1 -15.35 11.93 16.07
C MET A 1 -14.19 11.00 16.38
N ARG A 2 -13.64 10.27 15.40
CA ARG A 2 -12.49 9.38 15.68
C ARG A 2 -11.28 10.27 15.97
N ASP A 3 -10.59 10.05 17.07
CA ASP A 3 -9.32 10.72 17.33
C ASP A 3 -8.28 10.26 16.32
N ILE A 4 -7.57 11.21 15.71
CA ILE A 4 -6.47 10.94 14.79
C ILE A 4 -5.19 10.97 15.61
N SER A 5 -4.63 9.79 15.87
CA SER A 5 -3.46 9.63 16.74
C SER A 5 -2.12 9.63 16.00
N ASP A 6 -2.11 9.43 14.69
CA ASP A 6 -0.89 9.37 13.89
C ASP A 6 -0.77 10.56 12.92
N PRO A 7 0.45 11.12 12.75
CA PRO A 7 0.65 12.27 11.87
C PRO A 7 0.31 12.02 10.40
N LEU A 8 0.47 10.80 9.89
CA LEU A 8 0.21 10.48 8.47
C LEU A 8 -1.29 10.54 8.16
N SER A 9 -2.13 9.95 9.02
CA SER A 9 -3.59 10.08 8.91
C SER A 9 -4.05 11.52 9.10
N TRP A 10 -3.39 12.30 9.96
CA TRP A 10 -3.67 13.73 10.08
C TRP A 10 -3.36 14.48 8.77
N VAL A 11 -2.20 14.22 8.17
CA VAL A 11 -1.84 14.81 6.86
C VAL A 11 -2.85 14.38 5.79
N TYR A 12 -3.24 13.11 5.75
CA TYR A 12 -4.23 12.61 4.80
C TYR A 12 -5.55 13.39 4.90
N CYS A 13 -6.08 13.57 6.12
CA CYS A 13 -7.31 14.34 6.35
C CYS A 13 -7.13 15.83 6.03
N PHE A 14 -5.98 16.41 6.38
CA PHE A 14 -5.66 17.79 6.05
C PHE A 14 -5.62 18.02 4.54
N LEU A 15 -5.03 17.09 3.78
CA LEU A 15 -5.03 17.13 2.31
C LEU A 15 -6.45 17.06 1.74
N SER A 16 -7.35 16.23 2.27
CA SER A 16 -8.77 16.24 1.86
C SER A 16 -9.41 17.60 2.07
N TYR A 17 -9.13 18.26 3.20
CA TYR A 17 -9.63 19.61 3.47
C TYR A 17 -9.07 20.64 2.48
N VAL A 18 -7.76 20.58 2.19
CA VAL A 18 -7.11 21.45 1.20
C VAL A 18 -7.72 21.24 -0.19
N ALA A 19 -7.98 20.00 -0.61
CA ALA A 19 -8.57 19.69 -1.92
C ALA A 19 -9.93 20.38 -2.15
N VAL A 20 -10.73 20.55 -1.09
CA VAL A 20 -12.04 21.21 -1.15
C VAL A 20 -11.90 22.74 -1.30
N LEU A 21 -10.89 23.33 -0.67
CA LEU A 21 -10.69 24.79 -0.68
C LEU A 21 -9.95 25.29 -1.92
N VAL A 22 -9.13 24.45 -2.54
CA VAL A 22 -8.29 24.84 -3.65
C VAL A 22 -9.13 25.02 -4.92
N PRO A 23 -9.16 26.21 -5.53
CA PRO A 23 -9.89 26.43 -6.79
C PRO A 23 -9.13 25.85 -7.99
N ASP A 24 -7.80 25.79 -7.92
CA ASP A 24 -6.94 25.33 -9.01
C ASP A 24 -7.04 23.79 -9.21
N PRO A 25 -7.49 23.32 -10.38
CA PRO A 25 -7.64 21.88 -10.63
C PRO A 25 -6.33 21.10 -10.54
N ARG A 26 -5.22 21.71 -10.99
CA ARG A 26 -3.91 21.06 -11.00
C ARG A 26 -3.37 20.87 -9.58
N LEU A 27 -3.61 21.84 -8.70
CA LEU A 27 -3.24 21.70 -7.30
C LEU A 27 -4.09 20.63 -6.59
N ARG A 28 -5.38 20.47 -6.95
CA ARG A 28 -6.20 19.34 -6.44
C ARG A 28 -5.64 17.99 -6.85
N GLU A 29 -5.21 17.86 -8.10
CA GLU A 29 -4.55 16.65 -8.59
C GLU A 29 -3.28 16.31 -7.80
N LEU A 30 -2.45 17.31 -7.49
CA LEU A 30 -1.23 17.10 -6.67
C LEU A 30 -1.57 16.70 -5.23
N VAL A 31 -2.64 17.26 -4.67
CA VAL A 31 -3.13 16.90 -3.35
C VAL A 31 -3.63 15.46 -3.32
N ALA A 32 -4.44 15.06 -4.32
CA ALA A 32 -4.92 13.69 -4.48
C ALA A 32 -3.76 12.70 -4.65
N TYR A 33 -2.74 13.05 -5.45
CA TYR A 33 -1.53 12.25 -5.59
C TYR A 33 -0.79 12.08 -4.25
N GLY A 34 -0.68 13.14 -3.44
CA GLY A 34 -0.10 13.05 -2.10
C GLY A 34 -0.86 12.08 -1.19
N GLN A 35 -2.19 12.06 -1.29
CA GLN A 35 -3.03 11.12 -0.56
C GLN A 35 -2.83 9.67 -1.00
N ILE A 36 -2.68 9.42 -2.31
CA ILE A 36 -2.33 8.10 -2.85
C ILE A 36 -1.02 7.59 -2.26
N VAL A 37 0.03 8.41 -2.24
CA VAL A 37 1.33 7.98 -1.70
C VAL A 37 1.22 7.64 -0.20
N ILE A 38 0.46 8.41 0.57
CA ILE A 38 0.21 8.12 2.00
C ILE A 38 -0.56 6.80 2.15
N GLU A 39 -1.62 6.59 1.36
CA GLU A 39 -2.41 5.37 1.38
C GLU A 39 -1.58 4.14 1.04
N LEU A 40 -0.72 4.22 0.02
CA LEU A 40 0.20 3.15 -0.35
C LEU A 40 1.21 2.85 0.76
N ALA A 41 1.75 3.89 1.42
CA ALA A 41 2.69 3.73 2.53
C ALA A 41 2.03 3.06 3.75
N GLN A 42 0.77 3.42 4.05
CA GLN A 42 0.01 2.86 5.18
C GLN A 42 -0.50 1.43 4.89
N SER A 43 -0.89 1.13 3.64
CA SER A 43 -1.56 -0.14 3.30
C SER A 43 -0.60 -1.31 3.08
N TYR A 44 0.57 -1.05 2.50
CA TYR A 44 1.50 -2.13 2.10
C TYR A 44 2.80 -2.15 2.91
N GLY A 45 3.09 -1.08 3.66
CA GLY A 45 4.33 -0.92 4.40
C GLY A 45 5.59 -0.96 3.52
N GLY A 46 6.76 -0.99 4.15
CA GLY A 46 8.04 -1.10 3.45
C GLY A 46 8.36 0.12 2.56
N SER A 47 9.11 -0.11 1.48
CA SER A 47 9.59 0.94 0.57
C SER A 47 8.96 0.88 -0.84
N GLY A 48 7.93 0.05 -1.05
CA GLY A 48 7.29 -0.08 -2.36
C GLY A 48 6.68 1.24 -2.86
N TRP A 49 6.14 2.04 -1.95
CA TRP A 49 5.58 3.37 -2.25
C TRP A 49 6.63 4.37 -2.77
N LEU A 50 7.91 4.26 -2.35
CA LEU A 50 9.00 5.09 -2.87
C LEU A 50 9.27 4.77 -4.33
N GLU A 51 9.24 3.48 -4.67
CA GLU A 51 9.48 3.02 -6.03
C GLU A 51 8.28 3.35 -6.94
N TYR A 52 7.05 3.23 -6.42
CA TYR A 52 5.84 3.74 -7.09
C TYR A 52 5.98 5.23 -7.41
N ASP A 53 6.27 6.05 -6.40
CA ASP A 53 6.39 7.50 -6.56
C ASP A 53 7.48 7.89 -7.57
N ARG A 54 8.64 7.21 -7.50
CA ARG A 54 9.74 7.43 -8.45
C ARG A 54 9.32 7.15 -9.88
N GLN A 55 8.72 5.98 -10.14
CA GLN A 55 8.32 5.58 -11.48
C GLN A 55 7.15 6.41 -12.01
N PHE A 56 6.18 6.77 -11.17
CA PHE A 56 5.06 7.64 -11.55
C PHE A 56 5.58 8.97 -12.07
N ARG A 57 6.45 9.64 -11.31
CA ARG A 57 7.05 10.92 -11.72
C ARG A 57 7.90 10.78 -12.98
N GLN A 58 8.61 9.66 -13.16
CA GLN A 58 9.38 9.40 -14.38
C GLN A 58 8.48 9.27 -15.61
N GLN A 59 7.35 8.58 -15.50
CA GLN A 59 6.38 8.45 -16.59
C GLN A 59 5.75 9.79 -16.95
N VAL A 60 5.35 10.59 -15.95
CA VAL A 60 4.89 11.97 -16.18
C VAL A 60 5.96 12.79 -16.89
N ALA A 61 7.22 12.75 -16.43
CA ALA A 61 8.31 13.51 -17.05
C ALA A 61 8.58 13.07 -18.50
N ALA A 62 8.30 11.80 -18.83
CA ALA A 62 8.35 11.27 -20.18
C ALA A 62 7.14 11.64 -21.05
N GLY A 63 6.16 12.38 -20.51
CA GLY A 63 4.96 12.82 -21.22
C GLY A 63 3.83 11.79 -21.26
N VAL A 64 3.88 10.74 -20.42
CA VAL A 64 2.78 9.79 -20.30
C VAL A 64 1.59 10.48 -19.63
N PRO A 65 0.38 10.44 -20.22
CA PRO A 65 -0.80 11.09 -19.67
C PRO A 65 -1.38 10.28 -18.51
N LEU A 66 -0.73 10.35 -17.34
CA LEU A 66 -1.20 9.70 -16.12
C LEU A 66 -2.20 10.57 -15.37
N ASN A 67 -3.20 9.91 -14.76
CA ASN A 67 -4.12 10.57 -13.84
C ASN A 67 -3.47 10.67 -12.46
N TRP A 68 -3.27 11.89 -11.98
CA TRP A 68 -2.67 12.17 -10.67
C TRP A 68 -3.61 11.87 -9.50
N SER A 69 -4.91 11.77 -9.78
CA SER A 69 -5.94 11.54 -8.77
C SER A 69 -6.32 10.07 -8.61
N GLU A 70 -5.69 9.17 -9.38
CA GLU A 70 -6.00 7.74 -9.38
C GLU A 70 -4.72 6.91 -9.22
N ILE A 71 -4.85 5.77 -8.55
CA ILE A 71 -3.78 4.79 -8.45
C ILE A 71 -3.61 4.11 -9.81
N ASP A 72 -2.38 4.09 -10.34
CA ASP A 72 -2.06 3.25 -11.49
C ASP A 72 -1.91 1.79 -11.02
N PRO A 73 -2.85 0.89 -11.38
CA PRO A 73 -2.84 -0.47 -10.88
C PRO A 73 -1.65 -1.29 -11.41
N SER A 74 -1.17 -0.97 -12.61
CA SER A 74 -0.02 -1.65 -13.22
C SER A 74 1.25 -1.27 -12.47
N LEU A 75 1.40 0.02 -12.20
CA LEU A 75 2.55 0.53 -11.47
C LEU A 75 2.54 0.09 -10.01
N MET A 76 1.39 0.15 -9.34
CA MET A 76 1.22 -0.36 -7.99
C MET A 76 1.61 -1.84 -7.93
N SER A 77 1.11 -2.66 -8.85
CA SER A 77 1.44 -4.09 -8.88
C SER A 77 2.93 -4.33 -9.08
N ALA A 78 3.56 -3.62 -10.03
CA ALA A 78 4.99 -3.77 -10.33
C ALA A 78 5.89 -3.37 -9.15
N THR A 79 5.50 -2.35 -8.39
CA THR A 79 6.34 -1.75 -7.34
C THR A 79 6.06 -2.34 -5.95
N MET A 80 4.82 -2.67 -5.63
CA MET A 80 4.43 -3.24 -4.34
C MET A 80 4.71 -4.74 -4.24
N LEU A 81 4.56 -5.49 -5.34
CA LEU A 81 4.84 -6.94 -5.37
C LEU A 81 6.29 -7.26 -5.74
N GLY A 82 6.95 -6.34 -6.46
CA GLY A 82 8.35 -6.49 -6.89
C GLY A 82 9.38 -5.99 -5.89
N ALA A 83 8.99 -5.15 -4.92
CA ALA A 83 9.89 -4.68 -3.87
C ALA A 83 10.17 -5.83 -2.89
N ALA A 84 11.39 -6.38 -2.95
CA ALA A 84 11.87 -7.34 -1.96
C ALA A 84 11.60 -6.80 -0.54
N PRO A 85 11.14 -7.64 0.40
CA PRO A 85 10.82 -7.17 1.74
C PRO A 85 12.06 -6.53 2.34
N ALA A 86 11.89 -5.31 2.87
CA ALA A 86 12.93 -4.66 3.65
C ALA A 86 13.40 -5.65 4.73
N ARG A 87 14.72 -5.85 4.85
CA ARG A 87 15.32 -6.72 5.87
C ARG A 87 14.82 -6.27 7.25
N GLY A 88 13.83 -6.97 7.81
CA GLY A 88 13.20 -6.62 9.09
C GLY A 88 11.66 -6.62 9.09
N SER A 89 10.99 -6.71 7.94
CA SER A 89 9.53 -6.78 7.91
C SER A 89 9.02 -8.19 8.23
N ARG A 90 8.36 -8.37 9.37
CA ARG A 90 7.62 -9.60 9.72
C ARG A 90 6.28 -9.60 8.99
N ASN A 91 6.31 -9.83 7.69
CA ASN A 91 5.07 -10.12 6.97
C ASN A 91 4.80 -11.62 7.13
N TYR A 92 3.55 -12.00 7.35
CA TYR A 92 3.24 -13.42 7.43
C TYR A 92 3.43 -14.05 6.04
N PRO A 93 4.28 -15.09 5.88
CA PRO A 93 4.73 -15.56 4.56
C PRO A 93 3.60 -16.03 3.63
N LEU A 94 2.45 -16.38 4.21
CA LEU A 94 1.35 -17.04 3.52
C LEU A 94 0.36 -16.07 2.87
N CYS A 95 0.20 -14.89 3.46
CA CYS A 95 -0.73 -13.86 2.98
C CYS A 95 -0.03 -12.53 2.68
N LEU A 96 1.25 -12.40 3.06
CA LEU A 96 2.06 -11.19 2.98
C LEU A 96 1.43 -9.99 3.71
N SER A 97 0.42 -10.24 4.56
CA SER A 97 -0.24 -9.25 5.40
C SER A 97 0.62 -8.88 6.60
N TRP A 98 0.37 -7.66 7.08
CA TRP A 98 0.97 -7.07 8.28
C TRP A 98 -0.06 -6.88 9.39
N ASP A 99 -1.34 -7.07 9.09
CA ASP A 99 -2.48 -6.68 9.93
C ASP A 99 -2.92 -7.79 10.90
N HIS A 100 -2.20 -8.91 10.94
CA HIS A 100 -2.51 -10.04 11.80
C HIS A 100 -1.31 -10.97 12.02
N ASP A 101 -1.28 -11.63 13.18
CA ASP A 101 -0.36 -12.73 13.44
C ASP A 101 -0.82 -14.00 12.72
N GLY A 102 0.09 -14.99 12.58
CA GLY A 102 -0.19 -16.23 11.85
C GLY A 102 -1.39 -17.04 12.38
N ALA A 103 -1.81 -16.81 13.63
CA ALA A 103 -2.99 -17.42 14.22
C ALA A 103 -4.32 -16.86 13.66
N ASP A 104 -4.32 -15.59 13.25
CA ASP A 104 -5.50 -14.87 12.75
C ASP A 104 -5.52 -14.80 11.20
N CYS A 105 -4.54 -15.43 10.55
CA CYS A 105 -4.48 -15.52 9.10
C CYS A 105 -5.52 -16.53 8.57
N THR A 106 -6.52 -16.03 7.85
CA THR A 106 -7.54 -16.87 7.20
C THR A 106 -6.93 -17.89 6.23
N LEU A 107 -5.79 -17.58 5.61
CA LEU A 107 -5.08 -18.50 4.71
C LEU A 107 -4.28 -19.57 5.45
N ALA A 108 -3.92 -19.37 6.73
CA ALA A 108 -3.24 -20.40 7.52
C ALA A 108 -4.12 -21.63 7.76
N SER A 109 -5.43 -21.45 7.87
CA SER A 109 -6.38 -22.57 8.01
C SER A 109 -6.46 -23.43 6.74
N LEU A 110 -6.27 -22.82 5.56
CA LEU A 110 -6.29 -23.54 4.28
C LEU A 110 -5.03 -24.37 4.05
N ASP A 111 -3.87 -23.88 4.48
CA ASP A 111 -2.59 -24.62 4.39
C ASP A 111 -2.59 -25.89 5.25
N GLN A 112 -3.16 -25.81 6.46
CA GLN A 112 -3.27 -26.97 7.34
C GLN A 112 -4.17 -28.08 6.79
N GLN A 113 -5.17 -27.71 5.97
CA GLN A 113 -6.11 -28.65 5.38
C GLN A 113 -5.50 -29.47 4.23
N GLY A 114 -4.38 -29.00 3.64
CA GLY A 114 -3.62 -29.72 2.60
C GLY A 114 -2.58 -30.71 3.15
N LYS A 115 -2.28 -30.69 4.45
CA LYS A 115 -1.27 -31.57 5.06
C LYS A 115 -1.90 -32.93 5.40
N ALA A 116 -1.67 -33.91 4.53
CA ALA A 116 -2.10 -35.29 4.76
C ALA A 116 -1.57 -35.83 6.12
N PRO A 117 -2.37 -36.56 6.90
CA PRO A 117 -1.95 -37.04 8.21
C PRO A 117 -0.76 -37.99 8.09
N SER A 118 0.33 -37.67 8.77
CA SER A 118 1.52 -38.51 8.85
C SER A 118 1.17 -39.83 9.53
N ARG A 119 1.34 -40.94 8.80
CA ARG A 119 1.12 -42.31 9.25
C ARG A 119 1.98 -42.61 10.49
N PRO A 120 1.43 -43.15 11.58
CA PRO A 120 2.23 -43.51 12.76
C PRO A 120 3.14 -44.69 12.40
N LYS A 121 4.42 -44.58 12.78
CA LYS A 121 5.40 -45.68 12.67
C LYS A 121 5.08 -46.73 13.73
N ILE A 122 4.83 -47.96 13.29
CA ILE A 122 4.80 -49.19 14.12
C ILE A 122 6.24 -49.67 14.30
#